data_AF-A0ABD2UPD7-F1
#
_entry.id   AF-A0ABD2UPD7-F1
#
_cell.length_a   1.000
_cell.length_b   1.000
_cell.length_c   1.000
_cell.angle_alpha   90.00
_cell.angle_beta   90.00
_cell.angle_gamma   90.00
#
_symmetry.space_group_name_H-M   'P 1'
#
loop_
_entity.id
_entity.type
_entity.pdbx_description
1 polymer ?
#
loop_
_entity_poly.entity_id
_entity_poly.type
_entity_poly.pdbx_seq_one_letter_code
_entity_poly.pdbx_strand_id
1 'polypeptide(L)'
;MIMFYSLQIEEAGKINGQYTNKSANHIIDEKLKDLDKYTSKKFIAIFKVNVGLRKSNPDAYTPMLISIGPYHKKNPQLGSMEKYKLMYLRRFLQRKRGLDVEHCITEIEKLKGIALKCYDDIENLDNDIVDKFSEILLLDGCFVVEFIRECSGMKPNREDKIISTNCMINLVLRDLLLLENQLPFFVLTKLQYMTKEVDEVPITKLVKETFFSILPKMAHASYLEREGDVKCIKHLLQLVHMSSHPSYYNSLWHVQDLSLKIISKDQDYQTWHANMPNVTELCEAGVRFSKVGNTYSDLEDRTTLFDIKFENGRMRMPCFEVDDVTETLLRNLIAYEQQTCDVLPKHFSDFAVFMDYLID
;
A
#
# COMPACT_ATOMS: atom_id res chain seq x y z
N MET A 1 -13.61 -18.64 41.29
CA MET A 1 -14.36 -19.92 41.44
C MET A 1 -15.06 -20.20 40.12
N ILE A 2 -14.36 -20.89 39.22
CA ILE A 2 -14.91 -21.44 37.96
C ILE A 2 -14.36 -22.87 37.90
N MET A 3 -15.26 -23.83 37.81
CA MET A 3 -15.02 -25.25 38.09
C MET A 3 -14.27 -25.95 36.95
N PHE A 4 -13.27 -26.75 37.33
CA PHE A 4 -12.66 -27.77 36.46
C PHE A 4 -13.60 -28.97 36.37
N TYR A 5 -14.04 -29.34 35.17
CA TYR A 5 -14.65 -30.64 34.91
C TYR A 5 -13.55 -31.65 34.59
N SER A 6 -13.36 -32.63 35.48
CA SER A 6 -12.58 -33.85 35.24
C SER A 6 -13.41 -34.83 34.41
N LEU A 7 -13.00 -35.08 33.17
CA LEU A 7 -13.55 -36.17 32.36
C LEU A 7 -12.86 -37.49 32.76
N GLN A 8 -13.64 -38.40 33.34
CA GLN A 8 -13.27 -39.81 33.51
C GLN A 8 -13.14 -40.46 32.13
N ILE A 9 -12.02 -41.16 31.90
CA ILE A 9 -11.82 -42.03 30.74
C ILE A 9 -12.45 -43.38 31.07
N GLU A 10 -13.56 -43.72 30.41
CA GLU A 10 -14.04 -45.09 30.32
C GLU A 10 -13.31 -45.80 29.16
N GLU A 11 -12.60 -46.88 29.47
CA GLU A 11 -12.08 -47.83 28.49
C GLU A 11 -13.23 -48.69 27.94
N ALA A 12 -13.43 -48.66 26.62
CA ALA A 12 -13.84 -49.84 25.87
C ALA A 12 -13.65 -49.64 24.35
N GLY A 13 -13.02 -50.63 23.71
CA GLY A 13 -13.25 -50.92 22.30
C GLY A 13 -12.03 -50.86 21.39
N LYS A 14 -11.30 -51.98 21.30
CA LYS A 14 -10.35 -52.26 20.21
C LYS A 14 -11.02 -52.07 18.85
N ILE A 15 -10.52 -51.14 18.04
CA ILE A 15 -10.72 -51.13 16.58
C ILE A 15 -9.35 -51.08 15.92
N ASN A 16 -9.04 -52.14 15.16
CA ASN A 16 -7.89 -52.24 14.29
C ASN A 16 -7.94 -51.13 13.22
N GLY A 17 -6.98 -50.22 13.28
CA GLY A 17 -6.67 -49.29 12.21
C GLY A 17 -5.22 -48.85 12.37
N GLN A 18 -4.37 -49.17 11.40
CA GLN A 18 -3.00 -48.67 11.32
C GLN A 18 -3.06 -47.14 11.15
N TYR A 19 -3.05 -46.41 12.26
CA TYR A 19 -2.64 -45.01 12.26
C TYR A 19 -1.13 -44.99 12.34
N THR A 20 -0.48 -44.69 11.21
CA THR A 20 0.90 -44.24 11.19
C THR A 20 0.95 -42.90 11.94
N ASN A 21 1.20 -42.97 13.24
CA ASN A 21 1.45 -41.82 14.09
C ASN A 21 2.82 -41.27 13.66
N LYS A 22 2.88 -40.42 12.61
CA LYS A 22 4.05 -39.57 12.41
C LYS A 22 4.27 -38.90 13.76
N SER A 23 5.40 -39.20 14.42
CA SER A 23 5.74 -38.63 15.73
C SER A 23 5.46 -37.13 15.68
N ALA A 24 4.85 -36.56 16.72
CA ALA A 24 4.56 -35.13 16.77
C ALA A 24 5.80 -34.28 16.40
N ASN A 25 7.00 -34.78 16.71
CA ASN A 25 8.27 -34.19 16.29
C ASN A 25 8.46 -34.20 14.76
N HIS A 26 8.14 -35.27 14.05
CA HIS A 26 8.20 -35.30 12.58
C HIS A 26 7.19 -34.33 11.95
N ILE A 27 6.00 -34.20 12.53
CA ILE A 27 4.98 -33.25 12.04
C ILE A 27 5.45 -31.80 12.26
N ILE A 28 6.02 -31.52 13.43
CA ILE A 28 6.59 -30.20 13.75
C ILE A 28 7.82 -29.92 12.88
N ASP A 29 8.71 -30.89 12.69
CA ASP A 29 9.93 -30.76 11.86
C ASP A 29 9.59 -30.53 10.39
N GLU A 30 8.54 -31.15 9.84
CA GLU A 30 8.03 -30.81 8.50
C GLU A 30 7.54 -29.36 8.45
N LYS A 31 6.74 -28.91 9.43
CA LYS A 31 6.26 -27.52 9.52
C LYS A 31 7.40 -26.50 9.70
N LEU A 32 8.46 -26.88 10.42
CA LEU A 32 9.66 -26.06 10.62
C LEU A 32 10.55 -26.00 9.37
N LYS A 33 10.61 -27.06 8.56
CA LYS A 33 11.28 -27.03 7.26
C LYS A 33 10.54 -26.14 6.26
N ASP A 34 9.21 -26.14 6.31
CA ASP A 34 8.42 -25.20 5.51
C ASP A 34 8.67 -23.74 5.94
N LEU A 35 8.93 -23.49 7.24
CA LEU A 35 9.31 -22.16 7.77
C LEU A 35 10.60 -21.59 7.14
N ASP A 36 11.57 -22.44 6.76
CA ASP A 36 12.80 -22.02 6.06
C ASP A 36 12.55 -21.54 4.62
N LYS A 37 11.39 -21.85 4.04
CA LYS A 37 10.93 -21.26 2.77
C LYS A 37 10.45 -19.82 2.96
N TYR A 38 9.91 -19.49 4.13
CA TYR A 38 9.42 -18.15 4.49
C TYR A 38 10.54 -17.19 4.93
N THR A 39 11.75 -17.65 5.21
CA THR A 39 12.92 -16.77 5.49
C THR A 39 13.48 -16.10 4.24
N SER A 40 13.03 -16.47 3.03
CA SER A 40 13.27 -15.72 1.78
C SER A 40 12.35 -14.48 1.61
N LYS A 41 12.07 -13.78 2.72
CA LYS A 41 11.18 -12.60 2.84
C LYS A 41 11.56 -11.39 1.99
N LYS A 42 12.65 -11.44 1.22
CA LYS A 42 13.21 -10.30 0.49
C LYS A 42 12.36 -9.82 -0.69
N PHE A 43 11.41 -10.64 -1.17
CA PHE A 43 10.60 -10.32 -2.36
C PHE A 43 9.14 -9.96 -2.08
N ILE A 44 8.63 -10.26 -0.88
CA ILE A 44 7.22 -10.01 -0.53
C ILE A 44 7.02 -8.51 -0.32
N ALA A 45 5.97 -7.97 -0.94
CA ALA A 45 5.67 -6.55 -0.97
C ALA A 45 4.18 -6.22 -0.89
N ILE A 46 3.31 -7.11 -1.37
CA ILE A 46 1.87 -6.91 -1.45
C ILE A 46 1.23 -7.86 -0.45
N PHE A 47 0.66 -7.28 0.60
CA PHE A 47 0.17 -8.03 1.75
C PHE A 47 -1.35 -8.06 1.79
N LYS A 48 -1.93 -9.17 2.22
CA LYS A 48 -3.30 -9.17 2.76
C LYS A 48 -3.28 -8.46 4.11
N VAL A 49 -4.17 -7.50 4.29
CA VAL A 49 -4.29 -6.73 5.53
C VAL A 49 -4.66 -7.67 6.66
N ASN A 50 -3.88 -7.59 7.75
CA ASN A 50 -4.09 -8.44 8.92
C ASN A 50 -5.54 -8.31 9.45
N VAL A 51 -6.13 -9.45 9.84
CA VAL A 51 -7.50 -9.54 10.37
C VAL A 51 -7.74 -8.56 11.54
N GLY A 52 -6.73 -8.31 12.38
CA GLY A 52 -6.80 -7.36 13.48
C GLY A 52 -7.04 -5.92 13.00
N LEU A 53 -6.28 -5.46 12.01
CA LEU A 53 -6.45 -4.14 11.40
C LEU A 53 -7.79 -4.03 10.68
N ARG A 54 -8.14 -5.08 9.93
CA ARG A 54 -9.38 -5.15 9.14
C ARG A 54 -10.64 -5.13 10.02
N LYS A 55 -10.60 -5.65 11.25
CA LYS A 55 -11.77 -5.75 12.13
C LYS A 55 -12.42 -4.39 12.46
N SER A 56 -11.62 -3.33 12.57
CA SER A 56 -12.11 -1.99 12.91
C SER A 56 -12.94 -1.38 11.78
N ASN A 57 -12.48 -1.51 10.53
CA ASN A 57 -13.17 -0.98 9.36
C ASN A 57 -12.83 -1.86 8.12
N PRO A 58 -13.64 -2.89 7.81
CA PRO A 58 -13.38 -3.78 6.68
C PRO A 58 -13.43 -3.10 5.31
N ASP A 59 -14.26 -2.07 5.18
CA ASP A 59 -14.50 -1.37 3.92
C ASP A 59 -13.28 -0.52 3.53
N ALA A 60 -12.51 -0.02 4.50
CA ALA A 60 -11.26 0.69 4.28
C ALA A 60 -10.18 -0.13 3.54
N TYR A 61 -10.30 -1.46 3.48
CA TYR A 61 -9.32 -2.35 2.84
C TYR A 61 -9.90 -3.15 1.67
N THR A 62 -11.15 -2.87 1.27
CA THR A 62 -11.83 -3.60 0.20
C THR A 62 -12.11 -2.65 -0.95
N PRO A 63 -11.72 -2.98 -2.20
CA PRO A 63 -12.02 -2.13 -3.35
C PRO A 63 -13.53 -2.02 -3.56
N MET A 64 -13.98 -0.82 -3.94
CA MET A 64 -15.41 -0.50 -4.12
C MET A 64 -15.86 -0.54 -5.57
N LEU A 65 -14.93 -0.30 -6.52
CA LEU A 65 -15.23 -0.16 -7.94
C LEU A 65 -14.36 -1.09 -8.78
N ILE A 66 -13.05 -1.17 -8.53
CA ILE A 66 -12.12 -1.90 -9.39
C ILE A 66 -11.14 -2.79 -8.61
N SER A 67 -11.11 -4.07 -8.97
CA SER A 67 -10.04 -5.00 -8.56
C SER A 67 -8.81 -4.79 -9.42
N ILE A 68 -7.63 -4.77 -8.82
CA ILE A 68 -6.32 -4.72 -9.45
C ILE A 68 -5.45 -5.79 -8.80
N GLY A 69 -4.90 -6.68 -9.62
CA GLY A 69 -4.16 -7.84 -9.15
C GLY A 69 -5.08 -9.00 -8.71
N PRO A 70 -4.52 -10.03 -8.08
CA PRO A 70 -5.18 -11.31 -7.87
C PRO A 70 -6.18 -11.33 -6.70
N TYR A 71 -5.98 -10.57 -5.63
CA TYR A 71 -6.68 -10.77 -4.35
C TYR A 71 -8.19 -10.53 -4.41
N HIS A 72 -8.65 -9.56 -5.20
CA HIS A 72 -10.07 -9.25 -5.33
C HIS A 72 -10.69 -9.71 -6.66
N LYS A 73 -9.95 -10.48 -7.48
CA LYS A 73 -10.37 -10.82 -8.85
C LYS A 73 -11.69 -11.59 -8.93
N LYS A 74 -12.00 -12.41 -7.92
CA LYS A 74 -13.24 -13.19 -7.85
C LYS A 74 -14.42 -12.45 -7.22
N ASN A 75 -14.27 -11.17 -6.84
CA ASN A 75 -15.37 -10.41 -6.27
C ASN A 75 -16.38 -10.02 -7.38
N PRO A 76 -17.61 -10.57 -7.37
CA PRO A 76 -18.59 -10.32 -8.43
C PRO A 76 -19.06 -8.86 -8.47
N GLN A 77 -18.96 -8.12 -7.37
CA GLN A 77 -19.38 -6.71 -7.30
C GLN A 77 -18.48 -5.79 -8.14
N LEU A 78 -17.25 -6.21 -8.44
CA LEU A 78 -16.24 -5.43 -9.17
C LEU A 78 -16.21 -5.73 -10.68
N GLY A 79 -17.04 -6.68 -11.14
CA GLY A 79 -17.04 -7.13 -12.54
C GLY A 79 -17.42 -6.06 -13.55
N SER A 80 -18.12 -5.00 -13.13
CA SER A 80 -18.55 -3.90 -14.01
C SER A 80 -17.37 -3.14 -14.62
N MET A 81 -16.20 -3.16 -13.97
CA MET A 81 -15.00 -2.48 -14.42
C MET A 81 -14.14 -3.27 -15.42
N GLU A 82 -14.40 -4.57 -15.61
CA GLU A 82 -13.63 -5.39 -16.55
C GLU A 82 -13.77 -4.90 -18.00
N LYS A 83 -14.94 -4.35 -18.37
CA LYS A 83 -15.14 -3.72 -19.69
C LYS A 83 -14.24 -2.50 -19.89
N TYR A 84 -14.03 -1.69 -18.83
CA TYR A 84 -13.19 -0.50 -18.90
C TYR A 84 -11.72 -0.89 -19.04
N LYS A 85 -11.28 -1.94 -18.34
CA LYS A 85 -9.92 -2.48 -18.53
C LYS A 85 -9.66 -2.90 -19.97
N LEU A 86 -10.63 -3.53 -20.63
CA LEU A 86 -10.50 -3.88 -22.06
C LEU A 86 -10.44 -2.64 -22.96
N MET A 87 -11.19 -1.58 -22.65
CA MET A 87 -11.09 -0.30 -23.38
C MET A 87 -9.70 0.32 -23.22
N TYR A 88 -9.12 0.30 -22.02
CA TYR A 88 -7.77 0.77 -21.77
C TYR A 88 -6.70 -0.13 -22.41
N LEU A 89 -6.89 -1.45 -22.44
CA LEU A 89 -6.00 -2.36 -23.18
C LEU A 89 -6.01 -2.03 -24.68
N ARG A 90 -7.19 -1.79 -25.27
CA ARG A 90 -7.30 -1.37 -26.67
C ARG A 90 -6.51 -0.09 -26.93
N ARG A 91 -6.68 0.91 -26.07
CA ARG A 91 -5.93 2.17 -26.14
C ARG A 91 -4.43 1.96 -26.02
N PHE A 92 -3.99 1.14 -25.07
CA PHE A 92 -2.60 0.79 -24.86
C PHE A 92 -1.96 0.20 -26.13
N LEU A 93 -2.64 -0.75 -26.78
CA LEU A 93 -2.17 -1.38 -28.02
C LEU A 93 -2.10 -0.40 -29.20
N GLN A 94 -2.98 0.61 -29.24
CA GLN A 94 -3.00 1.62 -30.28
C GLN A 94 -1.84 2.63 -30.20
N ARG A 95 -1.13 2.72 -29.06
CA ARG A 95 0.01 3.64 -28.90
C ARG A 95 1.21 3.29 -29.76
N LYS A 96 1.40 2.01 -30.10
CA LYS A 96 2.57 1.56 -30.84
C LYS A 96 2.18 0.65 -32.00
N ARG A 97 2.51 1.08 -33.22
CA ARG A 97 2.24 0.30 -34.42
C ARG A 97 2.94 -1.07 -34.34
N GLY A 98 2.17 -2.13 -34.58
CA GLY A 98 2.66 -3.51 -34.55
C GLY A 98 2.77 -4.13 -33.16
N LEU A 99 2.28 -3.43 -32.11
CA LEU A 99 2.11 -4.03 -30.79
C LEU A 99 0.80 -4.82 -30.75
N ASP A 100 0.88 -6.10 -30.39
CA ASP A 100 -0.28 -6.97 -30.22
C ASP A 100 -0.30 -7.61 -28.83
N VAL A 101 -1.39 -8.31 -28.53
CA VAL A 101 -1.62 -8.94 -27.23
C VAL A 101 -0.61 -10.08 -26.99
N GLU A 102 -0.27 -10.86 -28.01
CA GLU A 102 0.62 -12.02 -27.88
C GLU A 102 2.04 -11.60 -27.51
N HIS A 103 2.55 -10.54 -28.13
CA HIS A 103 3.80 -9.92 -27.75
C HIS A 103 3.75 -9.38 -26.32
N CYS A 104 2.65 -8.72 -25.93
CA CYS A 104 2.50 -8.21 -24.57
C CYS A 104 2.50 -9.33 -23.53
N ILE A 105 1.75 -10.40 -23.76
CA ILE A 105 1.73 -11.58 -22.89
C ILE A 105 3.12 -12.20 -22.80
N THR A 106 3.84 -12.33 -23.92
CA THR A 106 5.21 -12.87 -23.91
C THR A 106 6.15 -12.06 -23.02
N GLU A 107 6.05 -10.72 -23.05
CA GLU A 107 6.87 -9.85 -22.18
C GLU A 107 6.45 -9.92 -20.71
N ILE A 108 5.16 -10.08 -20.43
CA ILE A 108 4.62 -10.23 -19.07
C ILE A 108 4.92 -11.61 -18.48
N GLU A 109 4.93 -12.67 -19.28
CA GLU A 109 5.23 -14.04 -18.84
C GLU A 109 6.64 -14.14 -18.25
N LYS A 110 7.60 -13.38 -18.81
CA LYS A 110 8.97 -13.25 -18.27
C LYS A 110 9.00 -12.68 -16.85
N LEU A 111 7.96 -11.95 -16.47
CA LEU A 111 7.81 -11.30 -15.16
C LEU A 111 6.96 -12.10 -14.18
N LYS A 112 6.09 -13.00 -14.67
CA LYS A 112 5.12 -13.80 -13.87
C LYS A 112 5.73 -14.39 -12.60
N GLY A 113 6.85 -15.11 -12.75
CA GLY A 113 7.47 -15.83 -11.62
C GLY A 113 8.00 -14.91 -10.51
N ILE A 114 8.47 -13.70 -10.85
CA ILE A 114 8.93 -12.72 -9.86
C ILE A 114 7.73 -11.95 -9.30
N ALA A 115 6.74 -11.63 -10.15
CA ALA A 115 5.54 -10.91 -9.75
C ALA A 115 4.70 -11.73 -8.76
N LEU A 116 4.58 -13.05 -8.94
CA LEU A 116 3.92 -13.92 -7.97
C LEU A 116 4.58 -13.81 -6.60
N LYS A 117 5.92 -13.87 -6.52
CA LYS A 117 6.69 -13.77 -5.27
C LYS A 117 6.50 -12.47 -4.48
N CYS A 118 5.89 -11.44 -5.10
CA CYS A 118 5.57 -10.21 -4.41
C CYS A 118 4.35 -10.33 -3.48
N TYR A 119 3.51 -11.34 -3.64
CA TYR A 119 2.31 -11.54 -2.83
C TYR A 119 2.63 -12.40 -1.61
N ASP A 120 2.09 -12.04 -0.44
CA ASP A 120 2.34 -12.76 0.82
C ASP A 120 1.57 -14.08 0.96
N ASP A 121 0.54 -14.28 0.14
CA ASP A 121 -0.41 -15.40 0.27
C ASP A 121 -0.58 -16.18 -1.04
N ILE A 122 0.53 -16.38 -1.78
CA ILE A 122 0.53 -17.04 -3.10
C ILE A 122 -0.02 -18.47 -3.03
N GLU A 123 0.29 -19.19 -1.95
CA GLU A 123 -0.05 -20.61 -1.80
C GLU A 123 -1.56 -20.84 -1.64
N ASN A 124 -2.29 -19.82 -1.18
CA ASN A 124 -3.75 -19.85 -1.07
C ASN A 124 -4.46 -19.16 -2.25
N LEU A 125 -3.72 -18.71 -3.28
CA LEU A 125 -4.34 -18.23 -4.50
C LEU A 125 -4.97 -19.40 -5.25
N ASP A 126 -6.14 -19.14 -5.82
CA ASP A 126 -6.84 -20.10 -6.63
C ASP A 126 -6.04 -20.44 -7.91
N ASN A 127 -5.97 -21.73 -8.27
CA ASN A 127 -5.21 -22.19 -9.43
C ASN A 127 -5.64 -21.49 -10.73
N ASP A 128 -6.94 -21.19 -10.90
CA ASP A 128 -7.43 -20.48 -12.08
C ASP A 128 -6.86 -19.05 -12.18
N ILE A 129 -6.61 -18.41 -11.03
CA ILE A 129 -5.99 -17.08 -10.96
C ILE A 129 -4.51 -17.17 -11.31
N VAL A 130 -3.81 -18.20 -10.82
CA VAL A 130 -2.39 -18.42 -11.09
C VAL A 130 -2.14 -18.75 -12.56
N ASP A 131 -3.03 -19.54 -13.16
CA ASP A 131 -2.97 -19.88 -14.58
C ASP A 131 -3.15 -18.64 -15.46
N LYS A 132 -4.15 -17.81 -15.15
CA LYS A 132 -4.44 -16.55 -15.87
C LYS A 132 -3.64 -15.35 -15.37
N PHE A 133 -2.63 -15.56 -14.55
CA PHE A 133 -1.96 -14.45 -13.86
C PHE A 133 -1.33 -13.44 -14.83
N SER A 134 -0.75 -13.90 -15.95
CA SER A 134 -0.19 -13.01 -16.96
C SER A 134 -1.24 -12.16 -17.67
N GLU A 135 -2.45 -12.70 -17.88
CA GLU A 135 -3.59 -11.93 -18.38
C GLU A 135 -4.03 -10.87 -17.37
N ILE A 136 -4.06 -11.23 -16.08
CA ILE A 136 -4.38 -10.29 -14.99
C ILE A 136 -3.33 -9.16 -14.94
N LEU A 137 -2.04 -9.49 -14.93
CA LEU A 137 -0.95 -8.51 -14.93
C LEU A 137 -1.03 -7.57 -16.14
N LEU A 138 -1.29 -8.12 -17.33
CA LEU A 138 -1.42 -7.33 -18.55
C LEU A 138 -2.63 -6.40 -18.49
N LEU A 139 -3.82 -6.96 -18.25
CA LEU A 139 -5.07 -6.22 -18.32
C LEU A 139 -5.15 -5.14 -17.23
N ASP A 140 -4.82 -5.50 -15.99
CA ASP A 140 -4.85 -4.58 -14.86
C ASP A 140 -3.69 -3.58 -14.94
N GLY A 141 -2.51 -4.01 -15.41
CA GLY A 141 -1.38 -3.11 -15.60
C GLY A 141 -1.61 -2.09 -16.71
N CYS A 142 -2.18 -2.50 -17.85
CA CYS A 142 -2.56 -1.58 -18.93
C CYS A 142 -3.62 -0.59 -18.46
N PHE A 143 -4.61 -1.06 -17.68
CA PHE A 143 -5.60 -0.16 -17.06
C PHE A 143 -4.90 0.91 -16.22
N VAL A 144 -4.03 0.52 -15.30
CA VAL A 144 -3.34 1.46 -14.39
C VAL A 144 -2.49 2.46 -15.17
N VAL A 145 -1.66 2.00 -16.10
CA VAL A 145 -0.76 2.86 -16.89
C VAL A 145 -1.57 3.87 -17.72
N GLU A 146 -2.60 3.42 -18.43
CA GLU A 146 -3.39 4.31 -19.29
C GLU A 146 -4.33 5.23 -18.49
N PHE A 147 -4.86 4.76 -17.35
CA PHE A 147 -5.67 5.60 -16.46
C PHE A 147 -4.85 6.75 -15.88
N ILE A 148 -3.62 6.47 -15.44
CA ILE A 148 -2.67 7.49 -14.95
C ILE A 148 -2.33 8.48 -16.07
N ARG A 149 -2.03 8.00 -17.29
CA ARG A 149 -1.81 8.86 -18.46
C ARG A 149 -3.02 9.73 -18.76
N GLU A 150 -4.24 9.19 -18.69
CA GLU A 150 -5.48 9.93 -18.89
C GLU A 150 -5.70 11.02 -17.84
N CYS A 151 -5.37 10.74 -16.57
CA CYS A 151 -5.41 11.72 -15.48
C CYS A 151 -4.41 12.86 -15.71
N SER A 152 -3.22 12.56 -16.22
CA SER A 152 -2.19 13.53 -16.60
C SER A 152 -2.43 14.22 -17.96
N GLY A 153 -3.58 13.97 -18.61
CA GLY A 153 -3.92 14.57 -19.91
C GLY A 153 -3.18 13.97 -21.12
N MET A 154 -2.41 12.89 -20.93
CA MET A 154 -1.64 12.19 -21.97
C MET A 154 -2.47 11.13 -22.72
N LYS A 155 -3.67 11.50 -23.16
CA LYS A 155 -4.52 10.62 -23.97
C LYS A 155 -4.17 10.72 -25.47
N PRO A 156 -4.42 9.68 -26.29
CA PRO A 156 -4.22 9.77 -27.73
C PRO A 156 -5.02 10.93 -28.35
N ASN A 157 -4.42 11.57 -29.35
CA ASN A 157 -5.07 12.67 -30.06
C ASN A 157 -6.42 12.23 -30.63
N ARG A 158 -7.46 13.04 -30.38
CA ARG A 158 -8.86 12.84 -30.85
C ARG A 158 -9.66 11.73 -30.14
N GLU A 159 -9.16 11.16 -29.04
CA GLU A 159 -9.97 10.29 -28.19
C GLU A 159 -10.54 11.03 -26.97
N ASP A 160 -11.73 10.65 -26.53
CA ASP A 160 -12.33 11.12 -25.28
C ASP A 160 -11.79 10.35 -24.07
N LYS A 161 -12.04 10.89 -22.87
CA LYS A 161 -11.74 10.17 -21.62
C LYS A 161 -12.61 8.91 -21.56
N ILE A 162 -12.00 7.76 -21.25
CA ILE A 162 -12.73 6.50 -21.04
C ILE A 162 -13.51 6.60 -19.72
N ILE A 163 -12.88 7.14 -18.67
CA ILE A 163 -13.53 7.45 -17.40
C ILE A 163 -13.57 8.97 -17.24
N SER A 164 -14.72 9.57 -17.52
CA SER A 164 -14.91 11.03 -17.47
C SER A 164 -15.66 11.50 -16.22
N THR A 165 -16.34 10.60 -15.51
CA THR A 165 -17.17 10.97 -14.36
C THR A 165 -16.33 11.12 -13.09
N ASN A 166 -16.32 12.31 -12.47
CA ASN A 166 -15.51 12.61 -11.29
C ASN A 166 -15.69 11.62 -10.13
N CYS A 167 -16.92 11.20 -9.84
CA CYS A 167 -17.15 10.21 -8.76
C CYS A 167 -16.48 8.86 -9.06
N MET A 168 -16.49 8.40 -10.32
CA MET A 168 -15.78 7.19 -10.72
C MET A 168 -14.27 7.36 -10.63
N ILE A 169 -13.74 8.51 -11.07
CA ILE A 169 -12.31 8.83 -10.99
C ILE A 169 -11.85 8.73 -9.53
N ASN A 170 -12.58 9.35 -8.59
CA ASN A 170 -12.24 9.32 -7.17
C ASN A 170 -12.27 7.89 -6.60
N LEU A 171 -13.27 7.08 -6.97
CA LEU A 171 -13.35 5.68 -6.54
C LEU A 171 -12.20 4.83 -7.10
N VAL A 172 -11.82 5.02 -8.38
CA VAL A 172 -10.66 4.33 -8.96
C VAL A 172 -9.39 4.74 -8.23
N LEU A 173 -9.14 6.04 -8.05
CA LEU A 173 -7.97 6.55 -7.34
C LEU A 173 -7.86 5.98 -5.93
N ARG A 174 -8.98 5.96 -5.20
CA ARG A 174 -9.07 5.35 -3.86
C ARG A 174 -8.73 3.86 -3.89
N ASP A 175 -9.32 3.10 -4.81
CA ASP A 175 -9.06 1.66 -4.94
C ASP A 175 -7.61 1.35 -5.37
N LEU A 176 -6.97 2.21 -6.15
CA LEU A 176 -5.57 2.05 -6.58
C LEU A 176 -4.55 2.23 -5.46
N LEU A 177 -4.94 2.78 -4.30
CA LEU A 177 -4.07 2.96 -3.12
C LEU A 177 -4.37 1.97 -1.99
N LEU A 178 -5.23 0.97 -2.20
CA LEU A 178 -5.41 -0.10 -1.21
C LEU A 178 -4.25 -1.08 -1.24
N LEU A 179 -3.74 -1.48 -0.07
CA LEU A 179 -2.60 -2.39 0.06
C LEU A 179 -2.83 -3.74 -0.63
N GLU A 180 -4.06 -4.26 -0.58
CA GLU A 180 -4.45 -5.54 -1.19
C GLU A 180 -4.74 -5.45 -2.70
N ASN A 181 -4.84 -4.24 -3.23
CA ASN A 181 -5.31 -3.98 -4.60
C ASN A 181 -4.17 -3.43 -5.47
N GLN A 182 -3.01 -4.09 -5.41
CA GLN A 182 -1.76 -3.61 -6.00
C GLN A 182 -1.24 -4.55 -7.09
N LEU A 183 -0.39 -3.99 -7.96
CA LEU A 183 0.52 -4.73 -8.82
C LEU A 183 1.97 -4.40 -8.45
N PRO A 184 2.92 -5.32 -8.68
CA PRO A 184 4.34 -4.98 -8.56
C PRO A 184 4.71 -3.86 -9.53
N PHE A 185 5.39 -2.82 -9.03
CA PHE A 185 5.62 -1.58 -9.78
C PHE A 185 6.46 -1.78 -11.06
N PHE A 186 7.34 -2.78 -11.05
CA PHE A 186 8.13 -3.14 -12.23
C PHE A 186 7.26 -3.61 -13.41
N VAL A 187 6.06 -4.17 -13.16
CA VAL A 187 5.10 -4.53 -14.21
C VAL A 187 4.58 -3.26 -14.88
N LEU A 188 4.21 -2.25 -14.09
CA LEU A 188 3.74 -0.96 -14.62
C LEU A 188 4.83 -0.24 -15.41
N THR A 189 6.06 -0.26 -14.90
CA THR A 189 7.23 0.33 -15.57
C THR A 189 7.52 -0.38 -16.90
N LYS A 190 7.44 -1.72 -16.93
CA LYS A 190 7.61 -2.51 -18.17
C LYS A 190 6.54 -2.15 -19.21
N LEU A 191 5.28 -2.09 -18.81
CA LEU A 191 4.16 -1.75 -19.68
C LEU A 191 4.28 -0.31 -20.22
N GLN A 192 4.62 0.66 -19.36
CA GLN A 192 4.90 2.03 -19.81
C GLN A 192 6.03 2.03 -20.84
N TYR A 193 7.16 1.37 -20.55
CA TYR A 193 8.31 1.31 -21.46
C TYR A 193 7.95 0.73 -22.83
N MET A 194 7.05 -0.24 -22.91
CA MET A 194 6.63 -0.86 -24.17
C MET A 194 5.89 0.12 -25.10
N THR A 195 5.24 1.13 -24.53
CA THR A 195 4.33 2.05 -25.24
C THR A 195 4.69 3.53 -25.07
N LYS A 196 5.80 3.86 -24.41
CA LYS A 196 6.16 5.24 -24.13
C LYS A 196 6.46 6.02 -25.40
N GLU A 197 6.00 7.26 -25.43
CA GLU A 197 6.40 8.23 -26.46
C GLU A 197 7.79 8.81 -26.14
N VAL A 198 8.43 9.46 -27.12
CA VAL A 198 9.82 9.94 -27.02
C VAL A 198 10.02 10.88 -25.83
N ASP A 199 9.04 11.75 -25.57
CA ASP A 199 9.09 12.78 -24.53
C ASP A 199 8.20 12.45 -23.32
N GLU A 200 7.74 11.20 -23.19
CA GLU A 200 6.89 10.81 -22.06
C GLU A 200 7.69 10.75 -20.76
N VAL A 201 7.19 11.43 -19.72
CA VAL A 201 7.82 11.41 -18.40
C VAL A 201 7.67 10.03 -17.73
N PRO A 202 8.57 9.66 -16.81
CA PRO A 202 8.49 8.39 -16.10
C PRO A 202 7.17 8.22 -15.35
N ILE A 203 6.65 6.98 -15.28
CA ILE A 203 5.41 6.66 -14.57
C ILE A 203 5.45 7.09 -13.10
N THR A 204 6.62 7.11 -12.47
CA THR A 204 6.78 7.63 -11.10
C THR A 204 6.32 9.08 -10.98
N LYS A 205 6.68 9.93 -11.95
CA LYS A 205 6.25 11.33 -11.99
C LYS A 205 4.76 11.45 -12.29
N LEU A 206 4.23 10.65 -13.21
CA LEU A 206 2.79 10.65 -13.52
C LEU A 206 1.94 10.20 -12.33
N VAL A 207 2.36 9.15 -11.62
CA VAL A 207 1.71 8.68 -10.38
C VAL A 207 1.70 9.82 -9.38
N LYS A 208 2.84 10.48 -9.15
CA LYS A 208 2.90 11.63 -8.27
C LYS A 208 1.87 12.67 -8.69
N GLU A 209 1.98 13.24 -9.87
CA GLU A 209 1.03 14.27 -10.35
C GLU A 209 -0.44 13.85 -10.25
N THR A 210 -0.77 12.59 -10.50
CA THR A 210 -2.13 12.04 -10.41
C THR A 210 -2.66 12.02 -8.98
N PHE A 211 -1.86 11.55 -8.03
CA PHE A 211 -2.28 11.34 -6.65
C PHE A 211 -2.09 12.57 -5.76
N PHE A 212 -1.41 13.60 -6.25
CA PHE A 212 -1.20 14.87 -5.54
C PHE A 212 -2.50 15.49 -5.00
N SER A 213 -3.56 15.52 -5.81
CA SER A 213 -4.82 16.18 -5.45
C SER A 213 -5.65 15.44 -4.40
N ILE A 214 -5.40 14.14 -4.22
CA ILE A 214 -6.10 13.30 -3.22
C ILE A 214 -5.28 13.10 -1.94
N LEU A 215 -4.11 13.76 -1.85
CA LEU A 215 -3.18 13.69 -0.73
C LEU A 215 -3.03 15.06 -0.04
N PRO A 216 -4.12 15.65 0.50
CA PRO A 216 -4.05 16.96 1.11
C PRO A 216 -3.02 16.93 2.25
N LYS A 217 -2.00 17.79 2.13
CA LYS A 217 -0.87 17.92 3.07
C LYS A 217 0.03 16.71 3.27
N MET A 218 -0.16 15.58 2.60
CA MET A 218 0.73 14.45 2.87
C MET A 218 2.12 14.60 2.24
N ALA A 219 2.30 15.51 1.25
CA ALA A 219 3.51 15.41 0.41
C ALA A 219 4.07 16.68 -0.28
N HIS A 220 3.51 17.89 -0.13
CA HIS A 220 3.74 18.96 -1.13
C HIS A 220 5.21 19.36 -1.44
N ALA A 221 6.14 19.36 -0.48
CA ALA A 221 7.55 19.67 -0.77
C ALA A 221 8.33 18.46 -1.36
N SER A 222 8.21 17.28 -0.76
CA SER A 222 8.98 16.08 -1.14
C SER A 222 8.50 15.38 -2.42
N TYR A 223 7.21 15.55 -2.73
CA TYR A 223 6.53 14.75 -3.74
C TYR A 223 7.04 15.02 -5.16
N LEU A 224 7.35 16.28 -5.48
CA LEU A 224 7.83 16.70 -6.80
C LEU A 224 9.37 16.77 -6.90
N GLU A 225 10.08 16.73 -5.78
CA GLU A 225 11.50 17.14 -5.72
C GLU A 225 12.49 16.03 -6.11
N ARG A 226 12.14 14.72 -6.05
CA ARG A 226 13.09 13.64 -6.41
C ARG A 226 12.46 12.45 -7.12
N GLU A 227 13.15 11.97 -8.16
CA GLU A 227 12.96 10.62 -8.70
C GLU A 227 13.73 9.63 -7.82
N GLY A 228 13.01 8.76 -7.10
CA GLY A 228 13.65 7.62 -6.41
C GLY A 228 14.16 6.59 -7.42
N ASP A 229 15.06 5.70 -7.00
CA ASP A 229 15.44 4.56 -7.85
C ASP A 229 14.19 3.70 -8.09
N VAL A 230 13.72 3.71 -9.34
CA VAL A 230 12.53 2.98 -9.79
C VAL A 230 12.62 1.48 -9.44
N LYS A 231 13.84 0.93 -9.37
CA LYS A 231 14.08 -0.47 -9.01
C LYS A 231 13.75 -0.80 -7.55
N CYS A 232 13.73 0.21 -6.68
CA CYS A 232 13.44 0.06 -5.25
C CYS A 232 11.94 0.19 -4.94
N ILE A 233 11.14 0.61 -5.91
CA ILE A 233 9.68 0.76 -5.75
C ILE A 233 9.02 -0.60 -5.94
N LYS A 234 8.31 -1.06 -4.93
CA LYS A 234 7.63 -2.35 -4.92
C LYS A 234 6.21 -2.27 -5.51
N HIS A 235 5.42 -1.25 -5.18
CA HIS A 235 4.05 -1.03 -5.70
C HIS A 235 3.61 0.44 -5.58
N LEU A 236 2.41 0.80 -6.08
CA LEU A 236 1.91 2.18 -6.13
C LEU A 236 1.78 2.82 -4.75
N LEU A 237 1.16 2.13 -3.79
CA LEU A 237 1.00 2.63 -2.42
C LEU A 237 2.35 2.96 -1.76
N GLN A 238 3.40 2.15 -1.98
CA GLN A 238 4.74 2.47 -1.48
C GLN A 238 5.31 3.74 -2.12
N LEU A 239 5.12 3.95 -3.44
CA LEU A 239 5.58 5.18 -4.07
C LEU A 239 4.90 6.41 -3.44
N VAL A 240 3.61 6.32 -3.14
CA VAL A 240 2.89 7.38 -2.41
C VAL A 240 3.48 7.58 -1.01
N HIS A 241 3.71 6.50 -0.26
CA HIS A 241 4.36 6.52 1.06
C HIS A 241 5.73 7.20 1.03
N MET A 242 6.64 6.74 0.16
CA MET A 242 8.00 7.28 0.01
C MET A 242 8.01 8.76 -0.38
N SER A 243 6.98 9.20 -1.09
CA SER A 243 6.86 10.59 -1.54
C SER A 243 6.22 11.49 -0.49
N SER A 244 5.59 10.91 0.53
CA SER A 244 4.87 11.58 1.62
C SER A 244 5.70 11.55 2.89
N HIS A 245 6.79 12.32 2.97
CA HIS A 245 7.71 12.27 4.11
C HIS A 245 7.81 13.62 4.84
N PRO A 246 8.23 13.65 6.11
CA PRO A 246 8.46 14.90 6.84
C PRO A 246 9.49 15.78 6.13
N SER A 247 9.27 17.10 6.14
CA SER A 247 10.08 18.09 5.41
C SER A 247 11.59 18.05 5.73
N TYR A 248 11.96 17.63 6.95
CA TYR A 248 13.36 17.54 7.40
C TYR A 248 14.16 16.40 6.74
N TYR A 249 13.50 15.37 6.16
CA TYR A 249 14.19 14.25 5.49
C TYR A 249 14.81 14.63 4.14
N ASN A 250 14.65 15.88 3.68
CA ASN A 250 15.22 16.34 2.42
C ASN A 250 16.77 16.27 2.37
N SER A 251 17.46 16.20 3.51
CA SER A 251 18.92 16.29 3.62
C SER A 251 19.68 14.96 3.82
N LEU A 252 19.05 13.79 4.03
CA LEU A 252 19.74 12.64 4.65
C LEU A 252 19.44 11.22 4.07
N TRP A 253 19.30 11.04 2.75
CA TRP A 253 19.15 9.70 2.14
C TRP A 253 20.46 8.91 1.95
N HIS A 254 21.39 8.98 2.91
CA HIS A 254 22.31 7.87 3.15
C HIS A 254 21.64 6.87 4.11
N VAL A 255 20.80 6.01 3.51
CA VAL A 255 19.82 5.08 4.14
C VAL A 255 20.43 4.01 5.07
N GLN A 256 21.72 4.07 5.37
CA GLN A 256 22.34 3.19 6.36
C GLN A 256 22.72 3.92 7.66
N ASP A 257 22.90 5.24 7.63
CA ASP A 257 23.44 5.98 8.79
C ASP A 257 22.34 6.51 9.73
N LEU A 258 21.11 6.74 9.21
CA LEU A 258 19.99 7.22 10.03
C LEU A 258 19.31 6.09 10.82
N SER A 259 19.20 4.90 10.23
CA SER A 259 18.69 3.70 10.90
C SER A 259 19.53 3.41 12.16
N LEU A 260 20.86 3.53 12.07
CA LEU A 260 21.78 3.36 13.20
C LEU A 260 21.68 4.48 14.26
N LYS A 261 21.35 5.71 13.86
CA LYS A 261 21.15 6.84 14.80
C LYS A 261 19.81 6.80 15.53
N ILE A 262 18.76 6.26 14.90
CA ILE A 262 17.45 6.08 15.53
C ILE A 262 17.48 4.86 16.46
N ILE A 263 18.10 3.74 16.02
CA ILE A 263 18.24 2.50 16.81
C ILE A 263 19.18 2.69 18.02
N SER A 264 20.15 3.61 17.99
CA SER A 264 21.03 3.84 19.15
C SER A 264 20.39 4.62 20.31
N LYS A 265 19.14 5.09 20.17
CA LYS A 265 18.36 5.73 21.24
C LYS A 265 17.22 4.86 21.79
N ASP A 266 17.20 3.57 21.44
CA ASP A 266 16.06 2.67 21.65
C ASP A 266 15.87 2.20 23.11
N GLN A 267 16.79 2.52 24.03
CA GLN A 267 16.61 2.19 25.46
C GLN A 267 15.55 3.06 26.16
N ASP A 268 15.18 4.21 25.60
CA ASP A 268 14.16 5.10 26.19
C ASP A 268 12.76 4.96 25.56
N TYR A 269 12.60 4.29 24.41
CA TYR A 269 11.32 4.25 23.68
C TYR A 269 10.20 3.51 24.42
N GLN A 270 10.52 2.52 25.26
CA GLN A 270 9.50 1.79 26.04
C GLN A 270 8.85 2.62 27.16
N THR A 271 9.45 3.76 27.53
CA THR A 271 8.98 4.60 28.65
C THR A 271 8.03 5.72 28.21
N TRP A 272 7.99 6.07 26.92
CA TRP A 272 7.30 7.26 26.41
C TRP A 272 5.81 7.05 26.12
N HIS A 273 5.42 5.84 25.70
CA HIS A 273 4.03 5.51 25.39
C HIS A 273 3.09 5.48 26.62
N ALA A 274 3.63 5.58 27.84
CA ALA A 274 2.78 5.54 29.03
C ALA A 274 2.24 6.92 29.48
N ASN A 275 2.75 8.04 28.96
CA ASN A 275 2.54 9.36 29.63
C ASN A 275 2.49 10.58 28.70
N MET A 276 2.16 10.44 27.41
CA MET A 276 1.96 11.64 26.59
C MET A 276 0.64 12.33 27.01
N PRO A 277 0.67 13.59 27.44
CA PRO A 277 -0.54 14.29 27.86
C PRO A 277 -1.42 14.64 26.68
N ASN A 278 -2.73 14.59 26.89
CA ASN A 278 -3.69 14.95 25.86
C ASN A 278 -3.82 16.47 25.66
N VAL A 279 -4.62 16.88 24.67
CA VAL A 279 -4.82 18.32 24.38
C VAL A 279 -5.35 19.08 25.59
N THR A 280 -6.21 18.48 26.41
CA THR A 280 -6.77 19.13 27.61
C THR A 280 -5.69 19.38 28.65
N GLU A 281 -4.93 18.35 29.02
CA GLU A 281 -3.83 18.43 29.99
C GLU A 281 -2.72 19.38 29.52
N LEU A 282 -2.40 19.35 28.22
CA LEU A 282 -1.45 20.28 27.61
C LEU A 282 -1.93 21.73 27.73
N CYS A 283 -3.21 22.00 27.47
CA CYS A 283 -3.79 23.33 27.62
C CYS A 283 -3.77 23.79 29.09
N GLU A 284 -4.09 22.90 30.04
CA GLU A 284 -4.04 23.18 31.49
C GLU A 284 -2.60 23.49 31.95
N ALA A 285 -1.61 22.81 31.37
CA ALA A 285 -0.19 23.08 31.59
C ALA A 285 0.31 24.37 30.90
N GLY A 286 -0.56 25.08 30.17
CA GLY A 286 -0.26 26.36 29.52
C GLY A 286 0.26 26.26 28.09
N VAL A 287 0.21 25.08 27.47
CA VAL A 287 0.57 24.90 26.06
C VAL A 287 -0.48 25.52 25.15
N ARG A 288 -0.04 26.34 24.19
CA ARG A 288 -0.92 27.00 23.22
C ARG A 288 -0.84 26.30 21.87
N PHE A 289 -1.98 26.07 21.24
CA PHE A 289 -2.04 25.49 19.89
C PHE A 289 -2.14 26.58 18.82
N SER A 290 -1.52 26.32 17.67
CA SER A 290 -1.67 27.17 16.49
C SER A 290 -1.53 26.38 15.20
N LYS A 291 -2.34 26.75 14.22
CA LYS A 291 -2.35 26.17 12.89
C LYS A 291 -1.12 26.59 12.07
N VAL A 292 -0.59 25.67 11.28
CA VAL A 292 0.39 25.92 10.22
C VAL A 292 -0.16 25.44 8.87
N GLY A 293 0.16 26.16 7.80
CA GLY A 293 -0.37 25.89 6.46
C GLY A 293 -1.87 26.14 6.33
N ASN A 294 -2.40 25.95 5.13
CA ASN A 294 -3.80 26.12 4.73
C ASN A 294 -4.57 24.82 4.87
N THR A 295 -5.82 24.79 5.30
CA THR A 295 -6.54 23.51 5.49
C THR A 295 -6.75 22.77 4.15
N TYR A 296 -6.96 23.55 3.09
CA TYR A 296 -7.18 23.06 1.73
C TYR A 296 -5.89 23.07 0.92
N SER A 297 -5.86 22.32 -0.17
CA SER A 297 -4.75 22.29 -1.12
C SER A 297 -4.50 23.69 -1.69
N ASP A 298 -3.40 24.30 -1.27
CA ASP A 298 -2.86 25.52 -1.85
C ASP A 298 -1.50 25.14 -2.45
N LEU A 299 -1.30 25.48 -3.73
CA LEU A 299 -0.09 25.16 -4.48
C LEU A 299 1.16 25.86 -3.93
N GLU A 300 0.97 26.91 -3.12
CA GLU A 300 2.07 27.60 -2.45
C GLU A 300 2.33 27.07 -1.02
N ASP A 301 1.38 26.33 -0.43
CA ASP A 301 1.53 25.76 0.91
C ASP A 301 2.35 24.46 0.89
N ARG A 302 3.55 24.55 1.43
CA ARG A 302 4.48 23.42 1.54
C ARG A 302 4.33 22.62 2.83
N THR A 303 3.34 22.94 3.66
CA THR A 303 3.13 22.29 4.96
C THR A 303 2.69 20.84 4.77
N THR A 304 3.45 19.93 5.37
CA THR A 304 3.13 18.50 5.40
C THR A 304 2.39 18.13 6.69
N LEU A 305 1.70 16.97 6.70
CA LEU A 305 1.04 16.38 7.87
C LEU A 305 1.98 16.26 9.08
N PHE A 306 3.28 16.09 8.80
CA PHE A 306 4.31 15.83 9.79
C PHE A 306 5.03 17.10 10.29
N ASP A 307 4.66 18.29 9.79
CA ASP A 307 5.27 19.57 10.21
C ASP A 307 4.73 20.05 11.56
N ILE A 308 4.90 19.22 12.57
CA ILE A 308 4.54 19.45 13.97
C ILE A 308 5.77 19.98 14.71
N LYS A 309 5.64 21.12 15.39
CA LYS A 309 6.73 21.73 16.16
C LYS A 309 6.23 22.22 17.51
N PHE A 310 6.99 21.95 18.57
CA PHE A 310 6.76 22.51 19.89
C PHE A 310 7.92 23.42 20.27
N GLU A 311 7.65 24.73 20.37
CA GLU A 311 8.65 25.75 20.68
C GLU A 311 8.03 26.80 21.60
N ASN A 312 8.72 27.18 22.68
CA ASN A 312 8.30 28.24 23.60
C ASN A 312 6.86 28.10 24.15
N GLY A 313 6.47 26.89 24.56
CA GLY A 313 5.13 26.60 25.09
C GLY A 313 4.02 26.66 24.03
N ARG A 314 4.37 26.64 22.74
CA ARG A 314 3.41 26.66 21.64
C ARG A 314 3.59 25.43 20.75
N MET A 315 2.52 24.63 20.64
CA MET A 315 2.40 23.55 19.67
C MET A 315 1.87 24.10 18.35
N ARG A 316 2.67 23.96 17.30
CA ARG A 316 2.34 24.34 15.92
C ARG A 316 2.07 23.07 15.14
N MET A 317 0.86 22.94 14.60
CA MET A 317 0.43 21.75 13.88
C MET A 317 -0.31 22.10 12.59
N PRO A 318 -0.19 21.25 11.54
CA PRO A 318 -1.02 21.37 10.35
C PRO A 318 -2.49 21.05 10.66
N CYS A 319 -3.42 21.80 10.06
CA CYS A 319 -4.83 21.38 9.99
C CYS A 319 -5.12 20.76 8.62
N PHE A 320 -5.81 19.63 8.57
CA PHE A 320 -6.23 18.96 7.33
C PHE A 320 -7.68 18.50 7.46
N GLU A 321 -8.33 18.24 6.35
CA GLU A 321 -9.68 17.69 6.30
C GLU A 321 -9.63 16.17 6.52
N VAL A 322 -10.57 15.64 7.31
CA VAL A 322 -10.72 14.20 7.55
C VAL A 322 -12.04 13.78 6.94
N ASP A 323 -11.94 12.99 5.88
CA ASP A 323 -13.06 12.36 5.17
C ASP A 323 -12.80 10.85 5.00
N ASP A 324 -13.76 10.15 4.39
CA ASP A 324 -13.69 8.69 4.18
C ASP A 324 -12.45 8.29 3.35
N VAL A 325 -12.01 9.15 2.42
CA VAL A 325 -10.81 8.92 1.58
C VAL A 325 -9.55 9.03 2.43
N THR A 326 -9.47 10.05 3.28
CA THR A 326 -8.35 10.30 4.19
C THR A 326 -8.20 9.15 5.18
N GLU A 327 -9.30 8.70 5.80
CA GLU A 327 -9.30 7.55 6.71
C GLU A 327 -8.81 6.28 5.99
N THR A 328 -9.40 5.97 4.83
CA THR A 328 -9.03 4.80 4.02
C THR A 328 -7.54 4.80 3.71
N LEU A 329 -7.02 5.93 3.25
CA LEU A 329 -5.62 6.04 2.86
C LEU A 329 -4.67 5.88 4.05
N LEU A 330 -4.91 6.59 5.15
CA LEU A 330 -4.09 6.50 6.37
C LEU A 330 -4.04 5.04 6.86
N ARG A 331 -5.19 4.36 6.91
CA ARG A 331 -5.27 2.95 7.29
C ARG A 331 -4.43 2.03 6.41
N ASN A 332 -4.40 2.26 5.10
CA ASN A 332 -3.61 1.45 4.17
C ASN A 332 -2.11 1.74 4.26
N LEU A 333 -1.72 3.01 4.45
CA LEU A 333 -0.32 3.40 4.68
C LEU A 333 0.21 2.84 6.00
N ILE A 334 -0.58 2.89 7.07
CA ILE A 334 -0.23 2.29 8.37
C ILE A 334 -0.14 0.77 8.25
N ALA A 335 -1.11 0.11 7.58
CA ALA A 335 -1.04 -1.33 7.34
C ALA A 335 0.24 -1.72 6.57
N TYR A 336 0.62 -0.92 5.58
CA TYR A 336 1.87 -1.09 4.84
C TYR A 336 3.10 -0.98 5.76
N GLU A 337 3.19 0.05 6.61
CA GLU A 337 4.30 0.23 7.56
C GLU A 337 4.37 -0.85 8.66
N GLN A 338 3.23 -1.40 9.07
CA GLN A 338 3.16 -2.44 10.09
C GLN A 338 3.51 -3.84 9.55
N GLN A 339 3.09 -4.15 8.32
CA GLN A 339 3.29 -5.48 7.72
C GLN A 339 4.59 -5.61 6.93
N THR A 340 5.24 -4.49 6.58
CA THR A 340 6.51 -4.48 5.84
C THR A 340 7.69 -4.30 6.79
N CYS A 341 8.63 -5.25 6.78
CA CYS A 341 9.74 -5.28 7.74
C CYS A 341 10.89 -4.29 7.48
N ASP A 342 11.05 -3.83 6.24
CA ASP A 342 12.13 -2.95 5.80
C ASP A 342 11.70 -1.47 5.63
N VAL A 343 10.49 -1.12 6.07
CA VAL A 343 10.00 0.26 6.00
C VAL A 343 10.45 1.05 7.21
N LEU A 344 11.35 2.00 6.97
CA LEU A 344 11.76 3.03 7.93
C LEU A 344 11.96 4.37 7.18
N PRO A 345 11.52 5.51 7.75
CA PRO A 345 10.76 5.65 9.01
C PRO A 345 9.26 5.32 8.86
N LYS A 346 8.59 4.93 9.96
CA LYS A 346 7.16 4.60 10.03
C LYS A 346 6.30 5.82 10.39
N HIS A 347 6.50 6.90 9.66
CA HIS A 347 6.00 8.23 10.01
C HIS A 347 4.46 8.33 10.00
N PHE A 348 3.74 7.50 9.23
CA PHE A 348 2.27 7.47 9.31
C PHE A 348 1.79 6.79 10.58
N SER A 349 2.43 5.70 11.00
CA SER A 349 2.16 5.01 12.26
C SER A 349 2.52 5.89 13.45
N ASP A 350 3.69 6.53 13.42
CA ASP A 350 4.12 7.48 14.46
C ASP A 350 3.15 8.66 14.57
N PHE A 351 2.70 9.21 13.44
CA PHE A 351 1.68 10.26 13.41
C PHE A 351 0.35 9.77 13.99
N ALA A 352 -0.11 8.58 13.62
CA ALA A 352 -1.37 8.04 14.13
C ALA A 352 -1.33 7.85 15.65
N VAL A 353 -0.24 7.30 16.18
CA VAL A 353 -0.03 7.15 17.63
C VAL A 353 0.03 8.52 18.32
N PHE A 354 0.73 9.49 17.73
CA PHE A 354 0.76 10.85 18.26
C PHE A 354 -0.63 11.51 18.31
N MET A 355 -1.45 11.30 17.28
CA MET A 355 -2.82 11.82 17.26
C MET A 355 -3.73 11.12 18.26
N ASP A 356 -3.56 9.80 18.47
CA ASP A 356 -4.28 9.02 19.48
C ASP A 356 -4.12 9.64 20.88
N TYR A 357 -2.88 9.87 21.32
CA TYR A 357 -2.61 10.52 22.61
C TYR A 357 -3.15 11.95 22.73
N LEU A 358 -3.18 12.72 21.63
CA LEU A 358 -3.70 14.08 21.68
C LEU A 358 -5.23 14.12 21.84
N ILE A 359 -5.93 13.11 21.33
CA ILE A 359 -7.39 13.06 21.25
C ILE A 359 -8.01 12.39 22.48
N ASP A 360 -7.37 11.35 23.03
CA ASP A 360 -7.79 10.65 24.25
C ASP A 360 -7.95 11.58 25.46
#